data_AF-A0A956CDF6-F1
#
_entry.id   AF-A0A956CDF6-F1
#
_cell.length_a   1.000
_cell.length_b   1.000
_cell.length_c   1.000
_cell.angle_alpha   90.00
_cell.angle_beta   90.00
_cell.angle_gamma   90.00
#
_symmetry.space_group_name_H-M   'P 1'
#
loop_
_entity.id
_entity.type
_entity.pdbx_description
1 polymer ?
#
loop_
_entity_poly.entity_id
_entity_poly.type
_entity_poly.pdbx_seq_one_letter_code
_entity_poly.pdbx_strand_id
1 'polypeptide(L)'
;MAANPSANGEPDRGFSSQLETGRGRFLAHAIEHALEVGLRSPEDFIRHFPPSAIMEGLAEVPEIRASILVLTTGLRQKIAARKSWQSAAEDLQIALDERETDPESVVTVFAPDDRVRYLDAVKLWQFLIESEFWSVEAKDKERYARAKEHSAFLLERALVDGLVSHADIVEGISVSEMATCLPNAELGKLIEAALHKSESKKPFTEADLLGEMPPFVLVEYIPLPHVYEGVIVEKIAAAHGYLPPPVEPEEGAEEAAATESADTA
;
A
#
# COMPACT_ATOMS: atom_id res chain seq x y z
N MET A 1 21.02 -37.87 10.32
CA MET A 1 21.34 -37.56 8.91
C MET A 1 20.04 -37.70 8.13
N ALA A 2 19.16 -36.70 8.15
CA ALA A 2 19.22 -35.41 7.42
C ALA A 2 18.93 -35.59 5.92
N ALA A 3 17.73 -35.16 5.48
CA ALA A 3 17.55 -34.07 4.51
C ALA A 3 16.06 -33.75 4.26
N ASN A 4 15.72 -32.47 4.47
CA ASN A 4 14.66 -31.61 3.91
C ASN A 4 13.23 -32.13 3.68
N PRO A 5 12.23 -31.50 4.32
CA PRO A 5 11.03 -31.07 3.64
C PRO A 5 11.27 -29.70 2.96
N SER A 6 11.08 -29.65 1.65
CA SER A 6 10.86 -28.47 0.80
C SER A 6 10.13 -27.34 1.57
N ALA A 7 10.56 -26.09 1.63
CA ALA A 7 10.85 -25.19 0.50
C ALA A 7 9.81 -25.28 -0.62
N ASN A 8 8.54 -25.29 -0.26
CA ASN A 8 7.43 -24.89 -1.12
C ASN A 8 6.49 -24.09 -0.22
N GLY A 9 6.67 -22.77 -0.18
CA GLY A 9 5.60 -21.89 0.25
C GLY A 9 4.41 -22.17 -0.64
N GLU A 10 3.33 -22.69 -0.07
CA GLU A 10 2.06 -22.78 -0.78
C GLU A 10 1.74 -21.37 -1.31
N PRO A 11 1.34 -21.22 -2.59
CA PRO A 11 0.87 -19.94 -3.06
C PRO A 11 -0.36 -19.60 -2.21
N ASP A 12 -0.22 -18.48 -1.52
CA ASP A 12 -1.25 -17.78 -0.77
C ASP A 12 -2.61 -17.92 -1.49
N ARG A 13 -3.67 -18.35 -0.79
CA ARG A 13 -5.04 -18.41 -1.37
C ARG A 13 -5.64 -17.00 -1.55
N GLY A 14 -4.79 -15.99 -1.64
CA GLY A 14 -5.13 -14.59 -1.77
C GLY A 14 -5.25 -14.14 -3.22
N PHE A 15 -5.70 -12.89 -3.36
CA PHE A 15 -5.76 -12.16 -4.62
C PHE A 15 -4.40 -12.11 -5.33
N SER A 16 -4.39 -12.26 -6.66
CA SER A 16 -3.20 -12.17 -7.51
C SER A 16 -3.42 -11.19 -8.66
N SER A 17 -2.75 -10.05 -8.58
CA SER A 17 -2.85 -8.96 -9.56
C SER A 17 -2.28 -9.35 -10.92
N GLN A 18 -2.97 -8.95 -11.98
CA GLN A 18 -2.61 -9.13 -13.39
C GLN A 18 -2.09 -7.83 -14.03
N LEU A 19 -1.76 -6.81 -13.22
CA LEU A 19 -1.20 -5.56 -13.73
C LEU A 19 0.22 -5.75 -14.28
N GLU A 20 0.51 -5.06 -15.38
CA GLU A 20 1.80 -5.20 -16.08
C GLU A 20 2.98 -4.67 -15.24
N THR A 21 2.76 -3.55 -14.55
CA THR A 21 3.82 -2.88 -13.76
C THR A 21 3.88 -3.42 -12.34
N GLY A 22 5.10 -3.60 -11.81
CA GLY A 22 5.33 -4.00 -10.42
C GLY A 22 4.65 -3.06 -9.43
N ARG A 23 4.80 -1.75 -9.63
CA ARG A 23 4.13 -0.72 -8.82
C ARG A 23 2.60 -0.87 -8.81
N GLY A 24 1.99 -1.28 -9.92
CA GLY A 24 0.54 -1.48 -9.99
C GLY A 24 0.13 -2.68 -9.16
N ARG A 25 0.83 -3.81 -9.34
CA ARG A 25 0.58 -5.04 -8.59
C ARG A 25 0.76 -4.84 -7.09
N PHE A 26 1.86 -4.20 -6.69
CA PHE A 26 2.13 -3.89 -5.29
C PHE A 26 0.99 -3.10 -4.65
N LEU A 27 0.52 -2.03 -5.29
CA LEU A 27 -0.55 -1.20 -4.75
C LEU A 27 -1.87 -1.96 -4.66
N ALA A 28 -2.19 -2.79 -5.66
CA ALA A 28 -3.40 -3.62 -5.64
C ALA A 28 -3.38 -4.61 -4.47
N HIS A 29 -2.24 -5.29 -4.27
CA HIS A 29 -2.06 -6.22 -3.16
C HIS A 29 -2.10 -5.52 -1.80
N ALA A 30 -1.44 -4.36 -1.68
CA ALA A 30 -1.41 -3.58 -0.45
C ALA A 30 -2.81 -3.17 0.00
N ILE A 31 -3.64 -2.69 -0.93
CA ILE A 31 -5.03 -2.29 -0.65
C ILE A 31 -5.87 -3.50 -0.22
N GLU A 32 -5.80 -4.61 -0.96
CA GLU A 32 -6.57 -5.81 -0.64
C GLU A 32 -6.20 -6.36 0.73
N HIS A 33 -4.91 -6.46 1.04
CA HIS A 33 -4.46 -6.93 2.35
C HIS A 33 -4.89 -5.96 3.46
N ALA A 34 -4.83 -4.64 3.24
CA ALA A 34 -5.27 -3.67 4.24
C ALA A 34 -6.77 -3.78 4.56
N LEU A 35 -7.59 -4.09 3.55
CA LEU A 35 -9.02 -4.39 3.72
C LEU A 35 -9.23 -5.73 4.44
N GLU A 36 -8.50 -6.77 4.04
CA GLU A 36 -8.60 -8.13 4.60
C GLU A 36 -8.26 -8.17 6.10
N VAL A 37 -7.17 -7.51 6.51
CA VAL A 37 -6.78 -7.45 7.93
C VAL A 37 -7.52 -6.35 8.70
N GLY A 38 -8.46 -5.65 8.08
CA GLY A 38 -9.28 -4.62 8.72
C GLY A 38 -8.48 -3.42 9.25
N LEU A 39 -7.37 -3.07 8.58
CA LEU A 39 -6.70 -1.78 8.78
C LEU A 39 -7.43 -0.66 8.04
N ARG A 40 -8.10 -1.02 6.94
CA ARG A 40 -8.99 -0.15 6.16
C ARG A 40 -10.35 -0.81 6.03
N SER A 41 -11.37 0.00 5.85
CA SER A 41 -12.74 -0.45 5.61
C SER A 41 -13.24 -0.05 4.22
N PRO A 42 -14.26 -0.74 3.67
CA PRO A 42 -14.97 -0.29 2.49
C PRO A 42 -15.56 1.13 2.66
N GLU A 43 -16.01 1.49 3.87
CA GLU A 43 -16.48 2.83 4.21
C GLU A 43 -15.38 3.88 4.03
N ASP A 44 -14.17 3.59 4.50
CA ASP A 44 -13.01 4.45 4.30
C ASP A 44 -12.67 4.61 2.82
N PHE A 45 -12.87 3.54 2.04
CA PHE A 45 -12.63 3.57 0.60
C PHE A 45 -13.60 4.51 -0.10
N ILE A 46 -14.91 4.39 0.17
CA ILE A 46 -15.94 5.28 -0.39
C ILE A 46 -15.73 6.74 0.05
N ARG A 47 -15.20 6.97 1.27
CA ARG A 47 -14.86 8.33 1.71
C ARG A 47 -13.71 8.96 0.90
N HIS A 48 -12.71 8.17 0.51
CA HIS A 48 -11.60 8.64 -0.34
C HIS A 48 -11.98 8.73 -1.81
N PHE A 49 -12.83 7.81 -2.24
CA PHE A 49 -13.30 7.65 -3.61
C PHE A 49 -14.83 7.69 -3.60
N PRO A 50 -15.42 8.89 -3.46
CA PRO A 50 -16.87 9.03 -3.52
C PRO A 50 -17.39 8.57 -4.90
N PRO A 51 -18.69 8.27 -5.03
CA PRO A 51 -19.30 7.83 -6.29
C PRO A 51 -18.91 8.69 -7.50
N SER A 52 -18.78 10.01 -7.33
CA SER A 52 -18.29 10.91 -8.37
C SER A 52 -16.88 10.57 -8.84
N ALA A 53 -15.93 10.40 -7.91
CA ALA A 53 -14.55 10.07 -8.22
C ALA A 53 -14.40 8.67 -8.85
N ILE A 54 -15.15 7.67 -8.35
CA ILE A 54 -15.15 6.32 -8.92
C ILE A 54 -15.64 6.36 -10.36
N MET A 55 -16.79 6.99 -10.60
CA MET A 55 -17.41 7.00 -11.93
C MET A 55 -16.62 7.86 -12.92
N GLU A 56 -16.03 8.96 -12.45
CA GLU A 56 -15.12 9.80 -13.24
C GLU A 56 -13.86 9.03 -13.67
N GLY A 57 -13.21 8.27 -12.77
CA GLY A 57 -12.09 7.41 -13.12
C GLY A 57 -12.46 6.35 -14.18
N LEU A 58 -13.72 5.93 -14.18
CA LEU A 58 -14.30 4.99 -15.15
C LEU A 58 -14.97 5.66 -16.35
N ALA A 59 -14.76 6.96 -16.60
CA ALA A 59 -15.46 7.72 -17.65
C ALA A 59 -15.38 7.03 -19.02
N GLU A 60 -14.17 6.61 -19.41
CA GLU A 60 -13.86 5.99 -20.69
C GLU A 60 -14.11 4.46 -20.72
N VAL A 61 -14.56 3.87 -19.61
CA VAL A 61 -14.78 2.42 -19.49
C VAL A 61 -16.23 2.11 -19.09
N PRO A 62 -17.18 2.34 -20.01
CA PRO A 62 -18.62 2.27 -19.72
C PRO A 62 -19.07 0.88 -19.24
N GLU A 63 -18.39 -0.20 -19.63
CA GLU A 63 -18.76 -1.56 -19.23
C GLU A 63 -18.51 -1.84 -17.74
N ILE A 64 -17.40 -1.36 -17.19
CA ILE A 64 -17.09 -1.52 -15.76
C ILE A 64 -18.06 -0.66 -14.93
N ARG A 65 -18.25 0.60 -15.36
CA ARG A 65 -19.26 1.49 -14.76
C ARG A 65 -20.65 0.86 -14.76
N ALA A 66 -21.05 0.26 -15.88
CA ALA A 66 -22.32 -0.43 -15.99
C ALA A 66 -22.40 -1.62 -15.02
N SER A 67 -21.36 -2.43 -14.93
CA SER A 67 -21.31 -3.57 -14.00
C SER A 67 -21.53 -3.15 -12.55
N ILE A 68 -20.88 -2.07 -12.11
CA ILE A 68 -21.10 -1.49 -10.78
C ILE A 68 -22.57 -1.11 -10.62
N LEU A 69 -23.12 -0.29 -11.53
CA LEU A 69 -24.50 0.16 -11.43
C LEU A 69 -25.54 -0.97 -11.47
N VAL A 70 -25.35 -2.00 -12.31
CA VAL A 70 -26.30 -3.12 -12.38
C VAL A 70 -26.39 -3.82 -11.04
N LEU A 71 -25.25 -4.04 -10.37
CA LEU A 71 -25.21 -4.75 -9.10
C LEU A 71 -25.66 -3.88 -7.93
N THR A 72 -25.33 -2.59 -7.92
CA THR A 72 -25.63 -1.69 -6.80
C THR A 72 -26.99 -1.00 -6.89
N THR A 73 -27.58 -0.87 -8.08
CA THR A 73 -28.84 -0.13 -8.29
C THR A 73 -29.95 -0.95 -8.95
N GLY A 74 -29.64 -2.18 -9.41
CA GLY A 74 -30.60 -3.03 -10.13
C GLY A 74 -30.94 -2.52 -11.54
N LEU A 75 -30.22 -1.52 -12.05
CA LEU A 75 -30.41 -1.03 -13.42
C LEU A 75 -30.15 -2.13 -14.45
N ARG A 76 -30.79 -2.02 -15.63
CA ARG A 76 -30.51 -2.93 -16.75
C ARG A 76 -29.17 -2.56 -17.38
N GLN A 77 -28.33 -3.55 -17.69
CA GLN A 77 -27.01 -3.36 -18.31
C GLN A 77 -27.01 -2.38 -19.49
N LYS A 78 -27.96 -2.52 -20.43
CA LYS A 78 -28.06 -1.65 -21.62
C LYS A 78 -28.31 -0.17 -21.29
N ILE A 79 -28.99 0.11 -20.18
CA ILE A 79 -29.26 1.48 -19.71
C ILE A 79 -28.02 1.98 -18.98
N ALA A 80 -27.48 1.18 -18.06
CA ALA A 80 -26.31 1.52 -17.27
C ALA A 80 -25.09 1.88 -18.16
N ALA A 81 -24.82 1.09 -19.21
CA ALA A 81 -23.72 1.33 -20.16
C ALA A 81 -23.87 2.62 -20.99
N ARG A 82 -25.09 3.17 -21.10
CA ARG A 82 -25.34 4.41 -21.84
C ARG A 82 -25.33 5.66 -20.96
N LYS A 83 -25.32 5.50 -19.64
CA LYS A 83 -25.25 6.64 -18.72
C LYS A 83 -23.88 7.28 -18.79
N SER A 84 -23.86 8.61 -18.79
CA SER A 84 -22.65 9.40 -18.54
C SER A 84 -22.12 9.09 -17.14
N TRP A 85 -20.84 9.34 -16.90
CA TRP A 85 -20.26 9.10 -15.57
C TRP A 85 -20.90 9.96 -14.47
N GLN A 86 -21.34 11.20 -14.79
CA GLN A 86 -22.02 12.08 -13.84
C GLN A 86 -23.36 11.48 -13.36
N SER A 87 -24.24 11.14 -14.31
CA SER A 87 -25.50 10.47 -14.00
C SER A 87 -25.31 9.13 -13.27
N ALA A 88 -24.28 8.36 -13.62
CA ALA A 88 -23.94 7.14 -12.90
C ALA A 88 -23.49 7.40 -11.45
N ALA A 89 -22.72 8.47 -11.23
CA ALA A 89 -22.30 8.88 -9.90
C ALA A 89 -23.49 9.27 -9.03
N GLU A 90 -24.44 10.03 -9.58
CA GLU A 90 -25.67 10.40 -8.91
C GLU A 90 -26.49 9.17 -8.51
N ASP A 91 -26.68 8.21 -9.43
CA ASP A 91 -27.41 6.97 -9.11
C ASP A 91 -26.75 6.18 -7.98
N LEU A 92 -25.42 6.03 -8.04
CA LEU A 92 -24.68 5.28 -7.03
C LEU A 92 -24.71 6.00 -5.68
N GLN A 93 -24.61 7.32 -5.67
CA GLN A 93 -24.75 8.11 -4.44
C GLN A 93 -26.14 7.93 -3.83
N ILE A 94 -27.21 8.03 -4.63
CA ILE A 94 -28.58 7.80 -4.17
C ILE A 94 -28.74 6.38 -3.60
N ALA A 95 -28.19 5.37 -4.28
CA ALA A 95 -28.27 3.99 -3.81
C ALA A 95 -27.57 3.79 -2.44
N LEU A 96 -26.44 4.47 -2.21
CA LEU A 96 -25.74 4.45 -0.92
C LEU A 96 -26.52 5.21 0.16
N ASP A 97 -27.06 6.39 -0.18
CA ASP A 97 -27.80 7.25 0.76
C ASP A 97 -29.11 6.58 1.22
N GLU A 98 -29.83 5.93 0.29
CA GLU A 98 -31.06 5.19 0.54
C GLU A 98 -30.82 3.76 1.06
N ARG A 99 -29.55 3.34 1.19
CA ARG A 99 -29.13 2.00 1.65
C ARG A 99 -29.67 0.85 0.79
N GLU A 100 -29.89 1.10 -0.49
CA GLU A 100 -30.16 0.07 -1.50
C GLU A 100 -28.88 -0.71 -1.86
N THR A 101 -27.71 -0.09 -1.63
CA THR A 101 -26.39 -0.72 -1.65
C THR A 101 -25.57 -0.24 -0.45
N ASP A 102 -24.48 -0.96 -0.17
CA ASP A 102 -23.51 -0.61 0.87
C ASP A 102 -22.07 -0.47 0.27
N PRO A 103 -21.13 0.14 1.01
CA PRO A 103 -19.73 0.28 0.59
C PRO A 103 -19.02 -1.04 0.26
N GLU A 104 -19.28 -2.11 1.01
CA GLU A 104 -18.67 -3.44 0.81
C GLU A 104 -19.08 -4.02 -0.55
N SER A 105 -20.36 -3.89 -0.92
CA SER A 105 -20.88 -4.27 -2.22
C SER A 105 -20.19 -3.51 -3.37
N VAL A 106 -19.97 -2.20 -3.22
CA VAL A 106 -19.27 -1.39 -4.24
C VAL A 106 -17.81 -1.84 -4.39
N VAL A 107 -17.10 -1.98 -3.28
CA VAL A 107 -15.68 -2.39 -3.26
C VAL A 107 -15.54 -3.79 -3.85
N THR A 108 -16.41 -4.73 -3.48
CA THR A 108 -16.39 -6.12 -3.99
C THR A 108 -16.55 -6.18 -5.51
N VAL A 109 -17.43 -5.35 -6.08
CA VAL A 109 -17.67 -5.31 -7.55
C VAL A 109 -16.55 -4.59 -8.29
N PHE A 110 -15.96 -3.56 -7.68
CA PHE A 110 -14.86 -2.83 -8.27
C PHE A 110 -13.57 -3.61 -8.08
N ALA A 111 -13.19 -4.44 -9.05
CA ALA A 111 -12.07 -5.36 -8.93
C ALA A 111 -10.75 -4.65 -8.53
N PRO A 112 -9.86 -5.27 -7.74
CA PRO A 112 -8.72 -4.55 -7.16
C PRO A 112 -7.74 -4.00 -8.20
N ASP A 113 -7.50 -4.74 -9.29
CA ASP A 113 -6.70 -4.27 -10.41
C ASP A 113 -7.33 -3.06 -11.12
N ASP A 114 -8.65 -3.02 -11.23
CA ASP A 114 -9.36 -1.90 -11.84
C ASP A 114 -9.32 -0.65 -10.95
N ARG A 115 -9.37 -0.81 -9.62
CA ARG A 115 -9.16 0.30 -8.68
C ARG A 115 -7.82 0.98 -8.96
N VAL A 116 -6.73 0.21 -9.07
CA VAL A 116 -5.39 0.76 -9.35
C VAL A 116 -5.25 1.29 -10.78
N ARG A 117 -5.93 0.68 -11.75
CA ARG A 117 -5.85 1.09 -13.16
C ARG A 117 -6.54 2.44 -13.43
N TYR A 118 -7.65 2.71 -12.73
CA TYR A 118 -8.54 3.83 -13.07
C TYR A 118 -8.62 4.91 -11.99
N LEU A 119 -8.19 4.64 -10.76
CA LEU A 119 -8.13 5.65 -9.71
C LEU A 119 -6.72 6.23 -9.59
N ASP A 120 -6.65 7.42 -8.99
CA ASP A 120 -5.40 8.11 -8.75
C ASP A 120 -4.53 7.35 -7.73
N ALA A 121 -3.30 7.01 -8.13
CA ALA A 121 -2.38 6.21 -7.32
C ALA A 121 -1.95 6.93 -6.03
N VAL A 122 -1.81 8.26 -6.07
CA VAL A 122 -1.43 9.06 -4.90
C VAL A 122 -2.55 9.05 -3.87
N LYS A 123 -3.81 9.20 -4.29
CA LYS A 123 -4.99 9.05 -3.41
C LYS A 123 -5.14 7.63 -2.88
N LEU A 124 -4.83 6.61 -3.68
CA LEU A 124 -4.87 5.22 -3.24
C LEU A 124 -3.83 4.96 -2.15
N TRP A 125 -2.65 5.54 -2.29
CA TRP A 125 -1.63 5.52 -1.26
C TRP A 125 -2.06 6.27 0.00
N GLN A 126 -2.62 7.48 -0.14
CA GLN A 126 -3.18 8.24 0.99
C GLN A 126 -4.24 7.44 1.75
N PHE A 127 -5.14 6.76 1.01
CA PHE A 127 -6.10 5.84 1.59
C PHE A 127 -5.39 4.75 2.40
N LEU A 128 -4.34 4.12 1.87
CA LEU A 128 -3.61 3.05 2.57
C LEU A 128 -3.01 3.52 3.90
N ILE A 129 -2.45 4.74 3.92
CA ILE A 129 -1.60 5.21 5.02
C ILE A 129 -2.33 6.05 6.08
N GLU A 130 -3.57 6.47 5.82
CA GLU A 130 -4.31 7.38 6.71
C GLU A 130 -4.52 6.82 8.13
N SER A 131 -4.53 5.49 8.31
CA SER A 131 -4.65 4.90 9.65
C SER A 131 -3.37 5.03 10.50
N GLU A 132 -2.27 5.52 9.92
CA GLU A 132 -0.95 5.60 10.56
C GLU A 132 -0.57 4.31 11.29
N PHE A 133 -0.79 3.16 10.63
CA PHE A 133 -0.70 1.85 11.29
C PHE A 133 0.68 1.58 11.91
N TRP A 134 1.75 2.20 11.38
CA TRP A 134 3.10 2.11 11.91
C TRP A 134 3.30 2.82 13.27
N SER A 135 2.40 3.76 13.62
CA SER A 135 2.45 4.53 14.87
C SER A 135 1.68 3.86 16.03
N VAL A 136 1.12 2.66 15.82
CA VAL A 136 0.33 1.96 16.83
C VAL A 136 1.21 1.50 17.99
N GLU A 137 0.79 1.79 19.22
CA GLU A 137 1.49 1.35 20.43
C GLU A 137 1.29 -0.15 20.69
N ALA A 138 2.34 -0.83 21.18
CA ALA A 138 2.30 -2.24 21.58
C ALA A 138 1.31 -2.57 22.73
N LYS A 139 0.68 -1.56 23.35
CA LYS A 139 -0.38 -1.76 24.35
C LYS A 139 -1.67 -2.28 23.70
N ASP A 140 -1.97 -1.83 22.48
CA ASP A 140 -3.09 -2.33 21.70
C ASP A 140 -2.63 -3.56 20.90
N LYS A 141 -2.63 -4.71 21.57
CA LYS A 141 -2.06 -5.95 21.02
C LYS A 141 -2.66 -6.35 19.68
N GLU A 142 -3.96 -6.14 19.50
CA GLU A 142 -4.67 -6.57 18.29
C GLU A 142 -4.35 -5.66 17.11
N ARG A 143 -4.42 -4.32 17.30
CA ARG A 143 -4.04 -3.39 16.25
C ARG A 143 -2.56 -3.45 15.93
N TYR A 144 -1.72 -3.63 16.94
CA TYR A 144 -0.28 -3.74 16.76
C TYR A 144 0.11 -5.01 15.99
N ALA A 145 -0.56 -6.14 16.26
CA ALA A 145 -0.37 -7.37 15.50
C ALA A 145 -0.75 -7.17 14.02
N ARG A 146 -1.91 -6.56 13.74
CA ARG A 146 -2.34 -6.24 12.37
C ARG A 146 -1.38 -5.30 11.66
N ALA A 147 -0.85 -4.30 12.36
CA ALA A 147 0.13 -3.37 11.82
C ALA A 147 1.47 -4.06 11.47
N LYS A 148 1.94 -4.99 12.33
CA LYS A 148 3.12 -5.82 12.06
C LYS A 148 2.91 -6.69 10.82
N GLU A 149 1.80 -7.43 10.80
CA GLU A 149 1.43 -8.30 9.70
C GLU A 149 1.38 -7.53 8.38
N HIS A 150 0.70 -6.38 8.36
CA HIS A 150 0.63 -5.55 7.16
C HIS A 150 1.98 -4.96 6.76
N SER A 151 2.80 -4.50 7.70
CA SER A 151 4.14 -3.97 7.39
C SER A 151 5.05 -5.05 6.77
N ALA A 152 5.01 -6.27 7.32
CA ALA A 152 5.74 -7.41 6.75
C ALA A 152 5.23 -7.74 5.34
N PHE A 153 3.91 -7.76 5.15
CA PHE A 153 3.29 -7.99 3.85
C PHE A 153 3.73 -6.94 2.82
N LEU A 154 3.75 -5.65 3.17
CA LEU A 154 4.23 -4.60 2.26
C LEU A 154 5.68 -4.83 1.84
N LEU A 155 6.58 -5.15 2.78
CA LEU A 155 7.98 -5.43 2.45
C LEU A 155 8.14 -6.66 1.55
N GLU A 156 7.42 -7.75 1.85
CA GLU A 156 7.47 -8.98 1.06
C GLU A 156 6.92 -8.76 -0.35
N ARG A 157 5.78 -8.08 -0.48
CA ARG A 157 5.20 -7.73 -1.78
C ARG A 157 6.11 -6.79 -2.57
N ALA A 158 6.76 -5.83 -1.91
CA ALA A 158 7.70 -4.94 -2.59
C ALA A 158 8.91 -5.68 -3.16
N LEU A 159 9.41 -6.72 -2.47
CA LEU A 159 10.45 -7.62 -3.01
C LEU A 159 9.93 -8.45 -4.20
N VAL A 160 8.76 -9.08 -4.05
CA VAL A 160 8.17 -9.96 -5.08
C VAL A 160 7.81 -9.18 -6.34
N ASP A 161 7.23 -8.00 -6.19
CA ASP A 161 6.83 -7.14 -7.31
C ASP A 161 7.99 -6.29 -7.87
N GLY A 162 9.19 -6.40 -7.28
CA GLY A 162 10.43 -5.80 -7.76
C GLY A 162 10.52 -4.29 -7.56
N LEU A 163 9.85 -3.76 -6.53
CA LEU A 163 9.92 -2.34 -6.17
C LEU A 163 11.19 -2.01 -5.39
N VAL A 164 11.66 -2.96 -4.59
CA VAL A 164 12.88 -2.84 -3.78
C VAL A 164 13.73 -4.10 -3.93
N SER A 165 15.03 -3.95 -3.72
CA SER A 165 15.96 -5.06 -3.60
C SER A 165 16.21 -5.42 -2.13
N HIS A 166 16.84 -6.56 -1.90
CA HIS A 166 17.31 -6.95 -0.56
C HIS A 166 18.26 -5.91 0.04
N ALA A 167 19.09 -5.26 -0.80
CA ALA A 167 20.00 -4.22 -0.37
C ALA A 167 19.25 -2.97 0.10
N ASP A 168 18.17 -2.57 -0.59
CA ASP A 168 17.38 -1.39 -0.21
C ASP A 168 16.74 -1.54 1.18
N ILE A 169 16.28 -2.74 1.52
CA ILE A 169 15.71 -3.04 2.85
C ILE A 169 16.78 -2.94 3.94
N VAL A 170 17.95 -3.57 3.72
CA VAL A 170 19.06 -3.55 4.68
C VAL A 170 19.61 -2.13 4.84
N GLU A 171 19.70 -1.37 3.76
CA GLU A 171 20.12 0.04 3.79
C GLU A 171 19.11 0.91 4.54
N GLY A 172 17.81 0.78 4.25
CA GLY A 172 16.76 1.58 4.87
C GLY A 172 16.60 1.31 6.36
N ILE A 173 16.77 0.06 6.80
CA ILE A 173 16.79 -0.28 8.24
C ILE A 173 18.13 0.08 8.88
N SER A 174 19.24 -0.04 8.12
CA SER A 174 20.63 0.01 8.58
C SER A 174 21.08 -1.18 9.43
N VAL A 175 22.30 -1.66 9.19
CA VAL A 175 22.91 -2.75 9.96
C VAL A 175 23.11 -2.37 11.43
N SER A 176 23.37 -1.09 11.72
CA SER A 176 23.50 -0.59 13.09
C SER A 176 22.21 -0.75 13.87
N GLU A 177 21.07 -0.38 13.28
CA GLU A 177 19.78 -0.49 13.96
C GLU A 177 19.39 -1.96 14.16
N MET A 178 19.63 -2.80 13.15
CA MET A 178 19.45 -4.25 13.29
C MET A 178 20.27 -4.81 14.46
N ALA A 179 21.54 -4.42 14.59
CA ALA A 179 22.39 -4.87 15.69
C ALA A 179 21.90 -4.39 17.07
N THR A 180 21.23 -3.24 17.14
CA THR A 180 20.68 -2.69 18.39
C THR A 180 19.34 -3.33 18.77
N CYS A 181 18.46 -3.60 17.80
CA CYS A 181 17.12 -4.11 18.07
C CYS A 181 17.06 -5.64 18.17
N LEU A 182 17.95 -6.36 17.49
CA LEU A 182 17.85 -7.81 17.39
C LEU A 182 18.30 -8.53 18.67
N PRO A 183 17.58 -9.58 19.09
CA PRO A 183 18.06 -10.46 20.15
C PRO A 183 19.38 -11.12 19.76
N ASN A 184 20.24 -11.37 20.77
CA ASN A 184 21.51 -12.09 20.58
C ASN A 184 21.35 -13.45 19.89
N ALA A 185 20.20 -14.11 20.07
CA ALA A 185 19.90 -15.38 19.40
C ALA A 185 19.78 -15.22 17.88
N GLU A 186 19.09 -14.18 17.40
CA GLU A 186 18.94 -13.93 15.96
C GLU A 186 20.24 -13.40 15.35
N LEU A 187 20.96 -12.52 16.06
CA LEU A 187 22.31 -12.10 15.65
C LEU A 187 23.29 -13.29 15.57
N GLY A 188 23.21 -14.22 16.52
CA GLY A 188 24.00 -15.44 16.50
C GLY A 188 23.76 -16.28 15.24
N LYS A 189 22.50 -16.47 14.85
CA LYS A 189 22.13 -17.19 13.61
C LYS A 189 22.72 -16.51 12.37
N LEU A 190 22.64 -15.17 12.29
CA LEU A 190 23.23 -14.43 11.17
C LEU A 190 24.75 -14.62 11.09
N ILE A 191 25.45 -14.58 12.23
CA ILE A 191 26.89 -14.78 12.30
C ILE A 191 27.25 -16.22 11.91
N GLU A 192 26.51 -17.22 12.40
CA GLU A 192 26.69 -18.63 12.03
C GLU A 192 26.48 -18.85 10.53
N ALA A 193 25.43 -18.28 9.95
CA ALA A 193 25.16 -18.34 8.52
C ALA A 193 26.29 -17.68 7.69
N ALA A 194 26.80 -16.53 8.14
CA ALA A 194 27.91 -15.84 7.51
C ALA A 194 29.21 -16.67 7.58
N LEU A 195 29.50 -17.32 8.71
CA LEU A 195 30.65 -18.20 8.88
C LEU A 195 30.56 -19.43 7.96
N HIS A 196 29.40 -20.09 7.87
CA HIS A 196 29.20 -21.22 6.96
C HIS A 196 29.35 -20.86 5.48
N LYS A 197 28.92 -19.66 5.08
CA LYS A 197 29.14 -19.16 3.71
C LYS A 197 30.61 -18.88 3.44
N SER A 198 31.34 -18.36 4.43
CA SER A 198 32.79 -18.16 4.37
C SER A 198 33.55 -19.47 4.19
N GLU A 199 33.17 -20.54 4.91
CA GLU A 199 33.74 -21.89 4.71
C GLU A 199 33.55 -22.39 3.27
N SER A 200 32.43 -22.02 2.65
CA SER A 200 32.10 -22.32 1.26
C SER A 200 32.72 -21.35 0.24
N LYS A 201 33.59 -20.42 0.67
CA LYS A 201 34.23 -19.36 -0.13
C LYS A 201 33.24 -18.46 -0.89
N LYS A 202 32.04 -18.28 -0.36
CA LYS A 202 31.02 -17.36 -0.91
C LYS A 202 30.85 -16.16 0.02
N PRO A 203 30.69 -14.94 -0.50
CA PRO A 203 30.34 -13.80 0.32
C PRO A 203 28.95 -14.01 0.93
N PHE A 204 28.75 -13.52 2.15
CA PHE A 204 27.44 -13.40 2.76
C PHE A 204 26.78 -12.14 2.20
N THR A 205 25.60 -12.28 1.61
CA THR A 205 24.88 -11.20 0.91
C THR A 205 23.61 -10.79 1.65
N GLU A 206 23.03 -9.66 1.27
CA GLU A 206 21.76 -9.16 1.82
C GLU A 206 20.59 -10.12 1.54
N ALA A 207 20.66 -10.87 0.44
CA ALA A 207 19.71 -11.93 0.13
C ALA A 207 19.84 -13.12 1.11
N ASP A 208 21.06 -13.42 1.58
CA ASP A 208 21.26 -14.44 2.60
C ASP A 208 20.73 -13.96 3.96
N LEU A 209 20.99 -12.68 4.30
CA LEU A 209 20.48 -12.05 5.51
C LEU A 209 18.96 -12.10 5.57
N LEU A 210 18.27 -11.66 4.52
CA LEU A 210 16.80 -11.69 4.46
C LEU A 210 16.23 -13.11 4.26
N GLY A 211 17.05 -14.06 3.80
CA GLY A 211 16.69 -15.47 3.78
C GLY A 211 16.59 -16.06 5.20
N GLU A 212 17.51 -15.68 6.08
CA GLU A 212 17.48 -16.07 7.50
C GLU A 212 16.51 -15.20 8.32
N MET A 213 16.34 -13.94 7.90
CA MET A 213 15.49 -12.94 8.54
C MET A 213 14.48 -12.34 7.55
N PRO A 214 13.44 -13.10 7.21
CA PRO A 214 12.39 -12.61 6.32
C PRO A 214 11.64 -11.41 6.93
N PRO A 215 10.90 -10.64 6.12
CA PRO A 215 10.21 -9.43 6.57
C PRO A 215 9.34 -9.59 7.82
N PHE A 216 8.66 -10.73 7.99
CA PHE A 216 7.88 -11.00 9.19
C PHE A 216 8.73 -11.07 10.47
N VAL A 217 9.98 -11.55 10.39
CA VAL A 217 10.92 -11.56 11.53
C VAL A 217 11.45 -10.17 11.80
N LEU A 218 11.72 -9.39 10.75
CA LEU A 218 12.23 -8.02 10.88
C LEU A 218 11.26 -7.13 11.66
N VAL A 219 9.99 -7.13 11.29
CA VAL A 219 8.97 -6.30 11.95
C VAL A 219 8.66 -6.74 13.38
N GLU A 220 9.07 -7.95 13.79
CA GLU A 220 8.91 -8.40 15.17
C GLU A 220 9.83 -7.66 16.14
N TYR A 221 11.04 -7.34 15.69
CA TYR A 221 12.10 -6.77 16.53
C TYR A 221 12.38 -5.30 16.24
N ILE A 222 12.22 -4.86 14.99
CA ILE A 222 12.49 -3.49 14.57
C ILE A 222 11.22 -2.66 14.76
N PRO A 223 11.31 -1.45 15.35
CA PRO A 223 10.17 -0.55 15.47
C PRO A 223 9.49 -0.27 14.13
N LEU A 224 8.16 -0.41 14.08
CA LEU A 224 7.36 -0.16 12.88
C LEU A 224 7.58 1.23 12.26
N PRO A 225 7.70 2.34 13.03
CA PRO A 225 7.98 3.65 12.46
C PRO A 225 9.29 3.67 11.66
N HIS A 226 10.33 2.98 12.15
CA HIS A 226 11.64 2.93 11.51
C HIS A 226 11.59 2.15 10.19
N VAL A 227 10.90 1.00 10.18
CA VAL A 227 10.66 0.23 8.95
C VAL A 227 9.87 1.04 7.94
N TYR A 228 8.83 1.73 8.41
CA TYR A 228 7.94 2.49 7.56
C TYR A 228 8.65 3.69 6.93
N GLU A 229 9.30 4.53 7.72
CA GLU A 229 10.01 5.70 7.21
C GLU A 229 11.22 5.31 6.36
N GLY A 230 12.10 4.45 6.87
CA GLY A 230 13.36 4.13 6.22
C GLY A 230 13.23 3.29 4.94
N VAL A 231 12.19 2.47 4.83
CA VAL A 231 11.99 1.58 3.67
C VAL A 231 10.71 1.90 2.92
N ILE A 232 9.56 1.90 3.59
CA ILE A 232 8.26 2.01 2.91
C ILE A 232 8.06 3.41 2.31
N VAL A 233 8.45 4.47 2.99
CA VAL A 233 8.33 5.83 2.46
C VAL A 233 9.45 6.11 1.46
N GLU A 234 10.71 5.99 1.89
CA GLU A 234 11.87 6.41 1.09
C GLU A 234 12.12 5.52 -0.14
N LYS A 235 12.08 4.19 0.04
CA LYS A 235 12.46 3.24 -1.02
C LYS A 235 11.27 2.76 -1.84
N ILE A 236 10.05 2.83 -1.31
CA ILE A 236 8.82 2.43 -2.03
C ILE A 236 8.00 3.64 -2.47
N ALA A 237 7.47 4.43 -1.52
CA ALA A 237 6.50 5.48 -1.85
C ALA A 237 7.08 6.62 -2.70
N ALA A 238 8.23 7.15 -2.29
CA ALA A 238 8.90 8.23 -3.00
C ALA A 238 9.43 7.76 -4.37
N ALA A 239 10.11 6.61 -4.41
CA ALA A 239 10.73 6.09 -5.62
C ALA A 239 9.72 5.71 -6.72
N HIS A 240 8.50 5.28 -6.35
CA HIS A 240 7.49 4.80 -7.29
C HIS A 240 6.35 5.79 -7.55
N GLY A 241 6.45 7.02 -7.03
CA GLY A 241 5.53 8.12 -7.31
C GLY A 241 4.17 8.00 -6.62
N TYR A 242 4.12 7.38 -5.44
CA TYR A 242 2.91 7.32 -4.62
C TYR A 242 2.72 8.56 -3.74
N LEU A 243 3.78 9.35 -3.55
CA LEU A 243 3.71 10.62 -2.86
C LEU A 243 3.36 11.74 -3.82
N PRO A 244 2.64 12.78 -3.36
CA PRO A 244 2.43 13.98 -4.16
C PRO A 244 3.80 14.59 -4.52
N PRO A 245 3.94 15.23 -5.69
CA PRO A 245 5.16 15.93 -6.02
C PRO A 245 5.42 17.00 -4.95
N PRO A 246 6.69 17.23 -4.56
CA PRO A 246 7.02 18.31 -3.63
C PRO A 246 6.47 19.61 -4.20
N VAL A 247 5.62 20.28 -3.42
CA VAL A 247 5.11 21.60 -3.77
C VAL A 247 6.33 22.53 -3.74
N GLU A 248 6.83 22.91 -4.92
CA GLU A 248 7.86 23.94 -4.99
C GLU A 248 7.30 25.19 -4.29
N PRO A 249 8.01 25.76 -3.31
CA PRO A 249 7.54 26.97 -2.66
C PRO A 249 7.40 28.03 -3.76
N GLU A 250 6.20 28.58 -3.91
CA GLU A 250 5.97 29.71 -4.80
C GLU A 250 6.84 30.88 -4.35
N GLU A 251 8.05 31.00 -4.92
CA GLU A 251 8.85 32.21 -4.90
C GLU A 251 8.04 33.30 -5.61
N GLY A 252 7.23 34.07 -4.87
CA GLY A 252 6.55 35.22 -5.46
C GLY A 252 5.41 35.87 -4.68
N ALA A 253 4.94 35.33 -3.55
CA ALA A 253 3.77 35.89 -2.87
C ALA A 253 4.08 37.00 -1.82
N GLU A 254 5.33 37.46 -1.68
CA GLU A 254 5.70 38.47 -0.66
C GLU A 254 5.96 39.89 -1.21
N GLU A 255 5.90 40.11 -2.54
CA GLU A 255 6.17 41.42 -3.16
C GLU A 255 4.91 42.15 -3.66
N ALA A 256 3.75 41.95 -3.00
CA ALA A 256 2.52 42.69 -3.31
C ALA A 256 1.96 43.51 -2.12
N ALA A 257 2.52 43.36 -0.90
CA ALA A 257 2.03 44.06 0.29
C ALA A 257 2.76 45.39 0.61
N ALA A 258 3.80 45.76 -0.14
CA ALA A 258 4.66 46.90 0.20
C ALA A 258 4.38 48.21 -0.58
N THR A 259 3.44 48.24 -1.54
CA THR A 259 3.21 49.41 -2.40
C THR A 259 1.94 50.22 -2.12
N GLU A 260 1.18 49.94 -1.06
CA GLU A 260 -0.09 50.65 -0.79
C GLU A 260 -0.09 51.51 0.49
N SER A 261 1.07 51.97 0.97
CA SER A 261 1.17 52.83 2.17
C SER A 261 1.95 54.14 1.98
N ALA A 262 1.98 54.68 0.76
CA ALA A 262 2.60 55.98 0.49
C ALA A 262 1.77 56.88 -0.44
N ASP A 263 0.51 57.17 -0.10
CA ASP A 263 -0.13 58.41 -0.58
C ASP A 263 -1.29 58.86 0.33
N THR A 264 -0.96 59.51 1.45
CA THR A 264 -1.88 60.46 2.10
C THR A 264 -1.05 61.46 2.93
N ALA A 265 -0.71 62.58 2.33
CA ALA A 265 -0.26 63.80 3.00
C ALA A 265 -0.97 65.00 2.37
#